data_AF-B8GDE6-F1
#
_entry.id   AF-B8GDE6-F1
#
_cell.length_a   1.000
_cell.length_b   1.000
_cell.length_c   1.000
_cell.angle_alpha   90.00
_cell.angle_beta   90.00
_cell.angle_gamma   90.00
#
_symmetry.space_group_name_H-M   'P 1'
#
loop_
_entity.id
_entity.type
_entity.pdbx_description
1 polymer ?
#
loop_
_entity_poly.entity_id
_entity_poly.type
_entity_poly.pdbx_seq_one_letter_code
_entity_poly.pdbx_strand_id
1 'polypeptide(L)'
;MSRVLERRRQFLSLMRQFTLDRGFFQITDVAEALQVPRSTAQDWVKRLIEEGCLIVRESPHGRHGGHYAAVSAVPASTCRRIFTTTDGDEVEIFHECISGACAAFCGFHHTKSGGVITAIERDGPLLREHGRIGEAHLKIGLYPAPAVGVGAIRREGVNILQEITSIGGPAYSLTEMIGHAEGVCEVRIRREGSLVTGEVITQDLTHLIIGIDDTDGPDGGATFALAVALLQHLGRIKGVIPIGHRVAMLNPSIEQKTVGNACSYLELAVDPELVTEVTARCKKFVGDESRSPEWGIAVKEGFQIGPALRAYGECARIGYLSRDIAEETAAAHAISLYGGDGVIGALAAVALAGVPTETLLDLRIPIC
;
A
#
# COMPACT_ATOMS: atom_id res chain seq x y z
N MET A 1 -7.83 9.15 -10.44
CA MET A 1 -7.13 10.45 -10.38
C MET A 1 -7.65 11.38 -11.46
N SER A 2 -7.40 12.70 -11.37
CA SER A 2 -7.45 13.53 -12.57
C SER A 2 -6.38 13.02 -13.53
N ARG A 3 -6.76 12.62 -14.75
CA ARG A 3 -5.84 12.17 -15.83
C ARG A 3 -4.66 13.13 -16.05
N VAL A 4 -4.82 14.38 -15.64
CA VAL A 4 -3.80 15.44 -15.75
C VAL A 4 -2.62 15.21 -14.80
N LEU A 5 -2.85 14.81 -13.54
CA LEU A 5 -1.77 14.61 -12.57
C LEU A 5 -0.90 13.41 -12.91
N GLU A 6 -1.52 12.35 -13.43
CA GLU A 6 -0.83 11.14 -13.88
C GLU A 6 0.07 11.43 -15.08
N ARG A 7 -0.48 12.10 -16.11
CA ARG A 7 0.30 12.57 -17.26
C ARG A 7 1.45 13.48 -16.84
N ARG A 8 1.19 14.44 -15.95
CA ARG A 8 2.24 15.32 -15.42
C ARG A 8 3.42 14.51 -14.85
N ARG A 9 3.13 13.51 -14.01
CA ARG A 9 4.12 12.64 -13.38
C ARG A 9 4.95 11.89 -14.43
N GLN A 10 4.29 11.33 -15.45
CA GLN A 10 4.92 10.61 -16.55
C GLN A 10 5.88 11.50 -17.37
N PHE A 11 5.42 12.67 -17.83
CA PHE A 11 6.23 13.60 -18.61
C PHE A 11 7.46 14.08 -17.82
N LEU A 12 7.26 14.54 -16.57
CA LEU A 12 8.36 15.05 -15.75
C LEU A 12 9.38 13.95 -15.41
N SER A 13 8.93 12.71 -15.16
CA SER A 13 9.84 11.60 -14.88
C SER A 13 10.74 11.29 -16.08
N LEU A 14 10.18 11.25 -17.29
CA LEU A 14 10.97 11.01 -18.50
C LEU A 14 11.97 12.14 -18.76
N MET A 15 11.54 13.39 -18.61
CA MET A 15 12.40 14.57 -18.79
C MET A 15 13.56 14.61 -17.79
N ARG A 16 13.31 14.21 -16.53
CA ARG A 16 14.37 14.01 -15.52
C ARG A 16 15.35 12.93 -15.94
N GLN A 17 14.87 11.80 -16.47
CA GLN A 17 15.72 10.72 -16.96
C GLN A 17 16.64 11.21 -18.08
N PHE A 18 16.11 11.88 -19.10
CA PHE A 18 16.96 12.45 -20.15
C PHE A 18 17.96 13.49 -19.62
N THR A 19 17.54 14.31 -18.65
CA THR A 19 18.43 15.28 -18.00
C THR A 19 19.56 14.58 -17.24
N LEU A 20 19.28 13.47 -16.57
CA LEU A 20 20.30 12.65 -15.90
C LEU A 20 21.27 12.03 -16.89
N ASP A 21 20.75 11.45 -17.99
CA ASP A 21 21.54 10.69 -18.94
C ASP A 21 22.41 11.58 -19.84
N ARG A 22 21.89 12.74 -20.24
CA ARG A 22 22.48 13.59 -21.29
C ARG A 22 22.74 15.04 -20.84
N GLY A 23 22.25 15.44 -19.66
CA GLY A 23 22.27 16.82 -19.20
C GLY A 23 21.14 17.71 -19.75
N PHE A 24 20.43 17.25 -20.79
CA PHE A 24 19.32 17.96 -21.44
C PHE A 24 18.42 17.01 -22.25
N PHE A 25 17.31 17.53 -22.76
CA PHE A 25 16.43 16.89 -23.74
C PHE A 25 15.84 17.90 -24.73
N GLN A 26 15.37 17.42 -25.87
CA GLN A 26 14.55 18.15 -26.83
C GLN A 26 13.09 17.71 -26.76
N ILE A 27 12.17 18.55 -27.24
CA ILE A 27 10.74 18.22 -27.31
C ILE A 27 10.49 16.94 -28.13
N THR A 28 11.31 16.69 -29.16
CA THR A 28 11.25 15.49 -30.00
C THR A 28 11.57 14.22 -29.23
N ASP A 29 12.60 14.24 -28.36
CA ASP A 29 12.95 13.09 -27.52
C ASP A 29 11.74 12.65 -26.67
N VAL A 30 11.04 13.62 -26.07
CA VAL A 30 9.86 13.38 -25.24
C VAL A 30 8.67 12.89 -26.05
N ALA A 31 8.42 13.52 -27.20
CA ALA A 31 7.31 13.16 -28.08
C ALA A 31 7.43 11.72 -28.60
N GLU A 32 8.63 11.33 -29.03
CA GLU A 32 8.93 9.99 -29.53
C GLU A 32 8.82 8.94 -28.42
N ALA A 33 9.45 9.19 -27.27
CA ALA A 33 9.47 8.23 -26.16
C ALA A 33 8.08 8.00 -25.54
N LEU A 34 7.21 9.01 -25.51
CA LEU A 34 5.83 8.86 -25.02
C LEU A 34 4.81 8.57 -26.11
N GLN A 35 5.23 8.48 -27.38
CA GLN A 35 4.36 8.32 -28.56
C GLN A 35 3.20 9.33 -28.58
N VAL A 36 3.50 10.60 -28.31
CA VAL A 36 2.54 11.70 -28.31
C VAL A 36 2.84 12.70 -29.42
N PRO A 37 1.85 13.49 -29.89
CA PRO A 37 2.12 14.59 -30.80
C PRO A 37 3.15 15.57 -30.22
N ARG A 38 4.03 16.10 -31.07
CA ARG A 38 5.05 17.09 -30.68
C ARG A 38 4.45 18.30 -29.97
N SER A 39 3.26 18.74 -30.40
CA SER A 39 2.51 19.84 -29.75
C SER A 39 2.12 19.50 -28.32
N THR A 40 1.69 18.27 -28.05
CA THR A 40 1.37 17.82 -26.68
C THR A 40 2.61 17.80 -25.79
N ALA A 41 3.74 17.32 -26.30
CA ALA A 41 5.00 17.38 -25.55
C ALA A 41 5.46 18.82 -25.29
N GLN A 42 5.30 19.70 -26.28
CA GLN A 42 5.63 21.12 -26.15
C GLN A 42 4.77 21.82 -25.09
N ASP A 43 3.46 21.55 -25.04
CA ASP A 43 2.56 22.12 -24.03
C ASP A 43 2.96 21.68 -22.62
N TRP A 44 3.31 20.40 -22.44
CA TRP A 44 3.81 19.90 -21.15
C TRP A 44 5.14 20.52 -20.75
N VAL A 45 6.08 20.67 -21.69
CA VAL A 45 7.36 21.34 -21.42
C VAL A 45 7.11 22.79 -20.99
N LYS A 46 6.27 23.54 -21.71
CA LYS A 46 5.93 24.93 -21.36
C LYS A 46 5.32 25.02 -19.97
N ARG A 47 4.33 24.18 -19.68
CA ARG A 47 3.66 24.13 -18.37
C ARG A 47 4.66 23.81 -17.25
N LEU A 48 5.52 22.83 -17.45
CA LEU A 48 6.52 22.43 -16.45
C LEU A 48 7.64 23.47 -16.28
N ILE A 49 7.92 24.31 -17.28
CA ILE A 49 8.78 25.50 -17.13
C ILE A 49 8.08 26.56 -16.29
N GLU A 50 6.81 26.85 -16.57
CA GLU A 50 5.99 27.80 -15.79
C GLU A 50 5.85 27.36 -14.32
N GLU A 51 5.76 26.05 -14.09
CA GLU A 51 5.76 25.44 -12.75
C GLU A 51 7.16 25.38 -12.11
N GLY A 52 8.22 25.86 -12.78
CA GLY A 52 9.59 25.85 -12.27
C GLY A 52 10.22 24.46 -12.14
N CYS A 53 9.67 23.45 -12.82
CA CYS A 53 10.21 22.08 -12.83
C CYS A 53 11.32 21.88 -13.87
N LEU A 54 11.33 22.72 -14.92
CA LEU A 54 12.26 22.67 -16.04
C LEU A 54 12.91 24.04 -16.25
N ILE A 55 14.10 24.02 -16.84
CA ILE A 55 14.81 25.20 -17.35
C ILE A 55 15.07 25.06 -18.84
N VAL A 56 15.10 26.20 -19.52
CA VAL A 56 15.63 26.30 -20.88
C VAL A 56 17.15 26.43 -20.77
N ARG A 57 17.89 25.43 -21.25
CA ARG A 57 19.36 25.47 -21.35
C ARG A 57 19.79 26.25 -22.58
N GLU A 58 19.14 25.98 -23.71
CA GLU A 58 19.36 26.70 -24.97
C GLU A 58 18.02 26.96 -25.65
N SER A 59 17.79 28.23 -26.00
CA SER A 59 16.58 28.63 -26.70
C SER A 59 16.53 28.05 -28.12
N PRO A 60 15.34 27.66 -28.62
CA PRO A 60 15.21 27.21 -30.01
C PRO A 60 15.73 28.27 -30.99
N HIS A 61 16.52 27.85 -31.98
CA HIS A 61 17.04 28.74 -33.01
C HIS A 61 16.89 28.10 -34.41
N GLY A 62 15.99 28.65 -35.22
CA GLY A 62 15.72 28.16 -36.57
C GLY A 62 15.26 26.70 -36.59
N ARG A 63 16.01 25.82 -37.27
CA ARG A 63 15.71 24.39 -37.38
C ARG A 63 16.22 23.55 -36.20
N HIS A 64 17.06 24.12 -35.33
CA HIS A 64 17.56 23.45 -34.15
C HIS A 64 16.56 23.61 -33.00
N GLY A 65 16.10 22.47 -32.47
CA GLY A 65 15.22 22.45 -31.30
C GLY A 65 15.93 23.00 -30.06
N GLY A 66 15.17 23.64 -29.17
CA GLY A 66 15.72 24.11 -27.90
C GLY A 66 16.12 22.93 -27.00
N HIS A 67 17.12 23.17 -26.14
CA HIS A 67 17.54 22.23 -25.10
C HIS A 67 16.90 22.61 -23.77
N TYR A 68 16.27 21.63 -23.14
CA TYR A 68 15.59 21.76 -21.86
C TYR A 68 16.22 20.81 -20.85
N ALA A 69 16.17 21.15 -19.57
CA ALA A 69 16.64 20.28 -18.50
C ALA A 69 15.69 20.36 -17.31
N ALA A 70 15.51 19.27 -16.58
CA ALA A 70 14.86 19.33 -15.28
C ALA A 70 15.72 20.14 -14.29
N VAL A 71 15.07 20.97 -13.47
CA VAL A 71 15.76 21.80 -12.45
C VAL A 71 16.53 20.92 -11.46
N SER A 72 15.96 19.76 -11.13
CA SER A 72 16.61 18.78 -10.27
C SER A 72 16.33 17.37 -10.79
N ALA A 73 17.40 16.57 -10.81
CA ALA A 73 17.33 15.13 -11.00
C ALA A 73 16.90 14.38 -9.72
N VAL A 74 16.93 15.05 -8.56
CA VAL A 74 16.42 14.50 -7.30
C VAL A 74 14.92 14.29 -7.45
N PRO A 75 14.38 13.12 -7.03
CA PRO A 75 12.95 12.86 -7.10
C PRO A 75 12.16 13.90 -6.31
N ALA A 76 10.94 14.20 -6.78
CA ALA A 76 10.04 15.12 -6.08
C ALA A 76 9.58 14.56 -4.73
N SER A 77 9.56 13.23 -4.58
CA SER A 77 9.35 12.58 -3.29
C SER A 77 10.12 11.27 -3.22
N THR A 78 10.60 10.94 -2.01
CA THR A 78 11.13 9.61 -1.68
C THR A 78 10.02 8.61 -1.33
N CYS A 79 8.80 9.10 -1.08
CA CYS A 79 7.60 8.29 -0.90
C CYS A 79 6.76 8.32 -2.19
N ARG A 80 6.51 7.16 -2.78
CA ARG A 80 5.58 7.02 -3.91
C ARG A 80 4.15 7.28 -3.44
N ARG A 81 3.76 6.65 -2.32
CA ARG A 81 2.43 6.80 -1.72
C ARG A 81 2.55 6.83 -0.20
N ILE A 82 1.67 7.58 0.44
CA ILE A 82 1.40 7.54 1.87
C ILE A 82 -0.11 7.50 2.05
N PHE A 83 -0.61 6.50 2.76
CA PHE A 83 -2.04 6.33 3.01
C PHE A 83 -2.25 5.68 4.37
N THR A 84 -3.45 5.86 4.91
CA THR A 84 -3.78 5.42 6.27
C THR A 84 -5.07 4.62 6.26
N THR A 85 -5.11 3.54 7.02
CA THR A 85 -6.34 2.81 7.34
C THR A 85 -6.53 2.75 8.84
N THR A 86 -7.77 2.62 9.30
CA THR A 86 -8.10 2.50 10.72
C THR A 86 -9.01 1.31 11.02
N ASP A 87 -8.92 0.81 12.25
CA ASP A 87 -9.81 -0.22 12.81
C ASP A 87 -10.07 0.14 14.28
N GLY A 88 -11.21 0.76 14.54
CA GLY A 88 -11.49 1.44 15.82
C GLY A 88 -10.53 2.62 16.06
N ASP A 89 -9.75 2.52 17.14
CA ASP A 89 -8.71 3.49 17.51
C ASP A 89 -7.31 3.06 17.02
N GLU A 90 -7.15 1.84 16.52
CA GLU A 90 -5.90 1.38 15.93
C GLU A 90 -5.75 1.96 14.52
N VAL A 91 -4.51 2.25 14.14
CA VAL A 91 -4.16 2.94 12.90
C VAL A 91 -3.02 2.20 12.23
N GLU A 92 -3.12 2.01 10.92
CA GLU A 92 -2.02 1.58 10.07
C GLU A 92 -1.68 2.67 9.07
N ILE A 93 -0.44 3.16 9.15
CA ILE A 93 0.12 4.13 8.22
C ILE A 93 1.07 3.40 7.30
N PHE A 94 0.87 3.56 5.99
CA PHE A 94 1.68 2.92 4.97
C PHE A 94 2.51 3.96 4.23
N HIS A 95 3.82 3.73 4.17
CA HIS A 95 4.72 4.47 3.28
C HIS A 95 5.28 3.52 2.23
N GLU A 96 4.83 3.65 0.98
CA GLU A 96 5.48 2.97 -0.15
C GLU A 96 6.61 3.88 -0.64
N CYS A 97 7.85 3.59 -0.26
CA CYS A 97 9.01 4.36 -0.68
C CYS A 97 9.47 3.99 -2.09
N ILE A 98 10.20 4.88 -2.77
CA ILE A 98 10.89 4.53 -4.02
C ILE A 98 12.12 3.64 -3.78
N SER A 99 12.54 3.50 -2.51
CA SER A 99 13.73 2.77 -2.09
C SER A 99 13.48 2.06 -0.76
N GLY A 100 13.79 0.76 -0.72
CA GLY A 100 13.74 -0.03 0.53
C GLY A 100 14.71 0.48 1.61
N ALA A 101 15.80 1.15 1.23
CA ALA A 101 16.71 1.77 2.18
C ALA A 101 16.10 3.01 2.85
N CYS A 102 15.31 3.80 2.12
CA CYS A 102 14.57 4.92 2.71
C CYS A 102 13.50 4.41 3.68
N ALA A 103 12.74 3.38 3.30
CA ALA A 103 11.77 2.73 4.18
C ALA A 103 12.44 2.20 5.46
N ALA A 104 13.60 1.53 5.33
CA ALA A 104 14.35 1.02 6.46
C ALA A 104 14.87 2.14 7.39
N PHE A 105 15.30 3.27 6.83
CA PHE A 105 15.74 4.43 7.60
C PHE A 105 14.59 5.01 8.44
N CYS A 106 13.43 5.27 7.81
CA CYS A 106 12.27 5.80 8.53
C CYS A 106 11.80 4.82 9.62
N GLY A 107 11.65 3.53 9.27
CA GLY A 107 11.23 2.50 10.22
C GLY A 107 12.16 2.42 11.43
N PHE A 108 13.48 2.42 11.23
CA PHE A 108 14.44 2.42 12.34
C PHE A 108 14.27 3.62 13.28
N HIS A 109 14.03 4.80 12.73
CA HIS A 109 13.88 6.01 13.53
C HIS A 109 12.55 6.06 14.28
N HIS A 110 11.45 5.67 13.63
CA HIS A 110 10.13 5.60 14.24
C HIS A 110 10.07 4.54 15.35
N THR A 111 10.75 3.39 15.20
CA THR A 111 10.88 2.40 16.30
C THR A 111 11.56 2.99 17.55
N LYS A 112 12.47 3.95 17.37
CA LYS A 112 13.28 4.50 18.47
C LYS A 112 12.75 5.80 19.05
N SER A 113 11.82 6.47 18.37
CA SER A 113 11.36 7.82 18.74
C SER A 113 10.44 7.85 19.95
N GLY A 114 9.89 6.70 20.35
CA GLY A 114 8.66 6.67 21.14
C GLY A 114 7.50 7.20 20.29
N GLY A 115 6.58 7.92 20.90
CA GLY A 115 5.39 8.41 20.23
C GLY A 115 4.30 7.35 20.12
N VAL A 116 3.39 7.53 19.17
CA VAL A 116 2.14 6.74 19.06
C VAL A 116 2.26 5.50 18.19
N ILE A 117 3.39 5.30 17.50
CA ILE A 117 3.68 4.10 16.72
C ILE A 117 4.17 3.00 17.68
N THR A 118 3.51 1.85 17.65
CA THR A 118 3.72 0.71 18.56
C THR A 118 4.42 -0.45 17.88
N ALA A 119 4.24 -0.62 16.56
CA ALA A 119 4.92 -1.66 15.80
C ALA A 119 5.21 -1.18 14.37
N ILE A 120 6.25 -1.75 13.77
CA ILE A 120 6.67 -1.41 12.41
C ILE A 120 7.03 -2.71 11.69
N GLU A 121 6.47 -2.87 10.50
CA GLU A 121 6.79 -3.93 9.57
C GLU A 121 7.31 -3.34 8.27
N ARG A 122 8.18 -4.08 7.57
CA ARG A 122 8.71 -3.66 6.28
C ARG A 122 8.75 -4.83 5.32
N ASP A 123 8.12 -4.65 4.16
CA ASP A 123 8.21 -5.55 3.01
C ASP A 123 8.82 -4.80 1.83
N GLY A 124 10.10 -5.05 1.56
CA GLY A 124 10.85 -4.33 0.53
C GLY A 124 10.78 -2.80 0.73
N PRO A 125 10.18 -2.05 -0.21
CA PRO A 125 9.97 -0.60 -0.12
C PRO A 125 8.71 -0.17 0.65
N LEU A 126 7.82 -1.08 1.02
CA LEU A 126 6.63 -0.78 1.80
C LEU A 126 6.96 -0.82 3.30
N LEU A 127 6.73 0.30 3.97
CA LEU A 127 6.78 0.43 5.43
C LEU A 127 5.34 0.48 5.95
N ARG A 128 5.00 -0.40 6.87
CA ARG A 128 3.71 -0.45 7.58
C ARG A 128 3.97 -0.09 9.04
N GLU A 129 3.27 0.93 9.52
CA GLU A 129 3.43 1.44 10.87
C GLU A 129 2.11 1.31 11.60
N HIS A 130 2.10 0.50 12.65
CA HIS A 130 0.95 0.34 13.53
C HIS A 130 1.06 1.34 14.66
N GLY A 131 -0.02 2.08 14.91
CA GLY A 131 -0.12 3.00 16.02
C GLY A 131 -1.56 3.12 16.49
N ARG A 132 -1.80 4.09 17.38
CA ARG A 132 -3.12 4.37 17.93
C ARG A 132 -3.44 5.85 17.83
N ILE A 133 -4.72 6.19 17.64
CA ILE A 133 -5.22 7.55 17.78
C ILE A 133 -4.91 8.06 19.19
N GLY A 134 -4.27 9.23 19.28
CA GLY A 134 -3.85 9.83 20.53
C GLY A 134 -2.57 10.64 20.39
N GLU A 135 -1.96 10.93 21.52
CA GLU A 135 -0.69 11.65 21.63
C GLU A 135 0.22 10.91 22.62
N ALA A 136 1.51 10.89 22.32
CA ALA A 136 2.51 10.29 23.18
C ALA A 136 3.82 11.06 23.12
N HIS A 137 4.61 10.96 24.19
CA HIS A 137 5.89 11.63 24.26
C HIS A 137 6.85 11.14 23.18
N LEU A 138 7.42 12.10 22.46
CA LEU A 138 8.33 11.88 21.35
C LEU A 138 9.71 12.44 21.67
N LYS A 139 10.77 11.69 21.38
CA LYS A 139 12.16 12.12 21.54
C LYS A 139 12.86 12.23 20.20
N ILE A 140 13.09 13.45 19.71
CA ILE A 140 13.77 13.71 18.42
C ILE A 140 15.10 14.44 18.64
N GLY A 141 16.12 14.09 17.87
CA GLY A 141 17.42 14.76 17.88
C GLY A 141 18.40 14.21 16.84
N LEU A 142 19.64 14.70 16.89
CA LEU A 142 20.74 14.14 16.10
C LEU A 142 21.30 12.89 16.79
N TYR A 143 22.06 12.09 16.03
CA TYR A 143 22.69 10.87 16.54
C TYR A 143 23.35 11.10 17.92
N PRO A 144 23.09 10.24 18.91
CA PRO A 144 22.42 8.94 18.83
C PRO A 144 20.89 8.94 18.99
N ALA A 145 20.25 10.11 19.09
CA ALA A 145 18.79 10.23 19.14
C ALA A 145 18.16 9.98 17.75
N PRO A 146 16.88 9.59 17.67
CA PRO A 146 16.23 9.39 16.40
C PRO A 146 15.87 10.73 15.73
N ALA A 147 16.00 10.78 14.41
CA ALA A 147 15.86 12.01 13.63
C ALA A 147 14.42 12.30 13.19
N VAL A 148 13.49 11.37 13.36
CA VAL A 148 12.08 11.51 12.98
C VAL A 148 11.19 10.56 13.80
N GLY A 149 9.94 10.95 14.02
CA GLY A 149 8.93 10.12 14.66
C GLY A 149 7.55 10.78 14.71
N VAL A 150 6.52 9.99 15.06
CA VAL A 150 5.11 10.42 15.07
C VAL A 150 4.66 10.63 16.52
N GLY A 151 4.40 11.89 16.89
CA GLY A 151 4.03 12.28 18.24
C GLY A 151 2.53 12.17 18.52
N ALA A 152 1.70 12.37 17.50
CA ALA A 152 0.25 12.27 17.62
C ALA A 152 -0.41 11.77 16.34
N ILE A 153 -1.53 11.07 16.49
CA ILE A 153 -2.46 10.73 15.41
C ILE A 153 -3.86 11.18 15.81
N ARG A 154 -4.55 11.92 14.95
CA ARG A 154 -5.90 12.45 15.18
C ARG A 154 -6.83 12.10 14.01
N ARG A 155 -8.10 11.80 14.30
CA ARG A 155 -9.15 11.64 13.29
C ARG A 155 -9.99 12.92 13.23
N GLU A 156 -10.11 13.51 12.04
CA GLU A 156 -10.94 14.69 11.77
C GLU A 156 -11.84 14.42 10.57
N GLY A 157 -13.11 14.08 10.85
CA GLY A 157 -14.05 13.69 9.79
C GLY A 157 -13.54 12.47 9.03
N VAL A 158 -13.31 12.64 7.72
CA VAL A 158 -12.81 11.59 6.81
C VAL A 158 -11.28 11.56 6.69
N ASN A 159 -10.56 12.35 7.49
CA ASN A 159 -9.11 12.47 7.42
C ASN A 159 -8.44 11.96 8.70
N ILE A 160 -7.25 11.41 8.54
CA ILE A 160 -6.29 11.14 9.60
C ILE A 160 -5.15 12.16 9.49
N LEU A 161 -4.85 12.81 10.60
CA LEU A 161 -3.72 13.72 10.76
C LEU A 161 -2.63 13.02 11.56
N GLN A 162 -1.43 13.02 11.02
CA GLN A 162 -0.23 12.48 11.64
C GLN A 162 0.70 13.64 11.97
N GLU A 163 0.99 13.85 13.24
CA GLU A 163 1.93 14.88 13.69
C GLU A 163 3.34 14.29 13.75
N ILE A 164 4.15 14.60 12.73
CA ILE A 164 5.50 14.10 12.57
C ILE A 164 6.49 15.19 12.97
N THR A 165 7.41 14.89 13.88
CA THR A 165 8.52 15.79 14.22
C THR A 165 9.84 15.21 13.75
N SER A 166 10.69 16.05 13.18
CA SER A 166 11.92 15.63 12.51
C SER A 166 13.05 16.67 12.57
N ILE A 167 14.28 16.23 12.31
CA ILE A 167 15.48 17.06 12.18
C ILE A 167 16.35 16.55 11.03
N GLY A 168 17.13 17.45 10.39
CA GLY A 168 18.09 17.06 9.36
C GLY A 168 17.45 16.56 8.05
N GLY A 169 17.93 15.45 7.51
CA GLY A 169 17.43 14.87 6.25
C GLY A 169 15.92 14.58 6.26
N PRO A 170 15.37 13.92 7.30
CA PRO A 170 13.93 13.72 7.44
C PRO A 170 13.12 15.01 7.48
N ALA A 171 13.65 16.08 8.07
CA ALA A 171 12.99 17.38 8.06
C ALA A 171 12.88 17.95 6.64
N TYR A 172 13.91 17.80 5.80
CA TYR A 172 13.82 18.15 4.39
C TYR A 172 12.75 17.33 3.65
N SER A 173 12.68 16.02 3.93
CA SER A 173 11.63 15.16 3.36
C SER A 173 10.23 15.62 3.78
N LEU A 174 10.05 15.96 5.05
CA LEU A 174 8.76 16.43 5.59
C LEU A 174 8.32 17.75 4.95
N THR A 175 9.23 18.70 4.73
CA THR A 175 8.85 20.01 4.17
C THR A 175 8.75 20.03 2.65
N GLU A 176 9.60 19.30 1.94
CA GLU A 176 9.72 19.43 0.47
C GLU A 176 9.20 18.20 -0.31
N MET A 177 9.05 17.03 0.32
CA MET A 177 8.83 15.77 -0.41
C MET A 177 7.50 15.09 -0.08
N ILE A 178 7.11 15.02 1.18
CA ILE A 178 5.94 14.23 1.62
C ILE A 178 4.65 14.72 0.96
N GLY A 179 4.47 16.03 0.79
CA GLY A 179 3.29 16.60 0.12
C GLY A 179 3.13 16.20 -1.36
N HIS A 180 4.13 15.56 -1.96
CA HIS A 180 4.09 15.04 -3.33
C HIS A 180 3.77 13.54 -3.41
N ALA A 181 3.73 12.83 -2.28
CA ALA A 181 3.34 11.43 -2.23
C ALA A 181 1.84 11.26 -2.52
N GLU A 182 1.48 10.23 -3.27
CA GLU A 182 0.08 9.92 -3.53
C GLU A 182 -0.63 9.47 -2.25
N GLY A 183 -1.86 9.94 -2.02
CA GLY A 183 -2.63 9.67 -0.80
C GLY A 183 -2.48 10.75 0.29
N VAL A 184 -1.46 11.61 0.19
CA VAL A 184 -1.34 12.82 1.02
C VAL A 184 -2.27 13.91 0.47
N CYS A 185 -3.18 14.37 1.32
CA CYS A 185 -4.11 15.46 1.01
C CYS A 185 -3.45 16.83 1.20
N GLU A 186 -2.74 17.01 2.30
CA GLU A 186 -2.13 18.28 2.70
C GLU A 186 -0.97 18.00 3.69
N VAL A 187 0.01 18.90 3.71
CA VAL A 187 1.03 18.94 4.76
C VAL A 187 1.11 20.35 5.34
N ARG A 188 0.99 20.48 6.66
CA ARG A 188 1.11 21.77 7.38
C ARG A 188 2.38 21.78 8.20
N ILE A 189 3.24 22.76 7.99
CA ILE A 189 4.58 22.80 8.59
C ILE A 189 4.72 23.89 9.65
N ARG A 190 5.37 23.54 10.77
CA ARG A 190 5.86 24.43 11.81
C ARG A 190 7.36 24.20 12.02
N ARG A 191 8.11 25.28 12.23
CA ARG A 191 9.56 25.22 12.49
C ARG A 191 9.86 25.82 13.85
N GLU A 192 10.60 25.08 14.68
CA GLU A 192 11.06 25.51 16.00
C GLU A 192 12.55 25.21 16.13
N GLY A 193 13.39 26.22 15.89
CA GLY A 193 14.84 26.05 15.83
C GLY A 193 15.25 25.10 14.71
N SER A 194 15.95 24.01 15.07
CA SER A 194 16.37 22.96 14.14
C SER A 194 15.34 21.86 13.93
N LEU A 195 14.26 21.84 14.73
CA LEU A 195 13.17 20.88 14.61
C LEU A 195 12.11 21.39 13.64
N VAL A 196 11.56 20.44 12.89
CA VAL A 196 10.43 20.65 12.00
C VAL A 196 9.33 19.69 12.42
N THR A 197 8.16 20.25 12.72
CA THR A 197 6.93 19.51 12.99
C THR A 197 5.98 19.71 11.82
N GLY A 198 5.40 18.63 11.33
CA GLY A 198 4.47 18.65 10.21
C GLY A 198 3.23 17.81 10.51
N GLU A 199 2.06 18.35 10.21
CA GLU A 199 0.82 17.57 10.15
C GLU A 199 0.68 17.03 8.73
N VAL A 200 0.84 15.72 8.57
CA VAL A 200 0.60 15.00 7.32
C VAL A 200 -0.83 14.48 7.33
N ILE A 201 -1.63 14.93 6.37
CA ILE A 201 -3.07 14.65 6.32
C ILE A 201 -3.34 13.65 5.20
N THR A 202 -3.98 12.53 5.53
CA THR A 202 -4.41 11.48 4.58
C THR A 202 -5.88 11.16 4.79
N GLN A 203 -6.56 10.64 3.77
CA GLN A 203 -7.91 10.10 3.96
C GLN A 203 -7.90 8.87 4.88
N ASP A 204 -8.94 8.70 5.69
CA ASP A 204 -9.22 7.49 6.47
C ASP A 204 -9.83 6.43 5.54
N LEU A 205 -9.02 5.46 5.11
CA LEU A 205 -9.44 4.38 4.22
C LEU A 205 -9.87 3.14 5.01
N THR A 206 -10.84 2.39 4.49
CA THR A 206 -11.22 1.09 5.04
C THR A 206 -10.17 0.04 4.66
N HIS A 207 -9.60 -0.63 5.66
CA HIS A 207 -8.77 -1.82 5.42
C HIS A 207 -9.68 -3.00 5.09
N LEU A 208 -9.50 -3.65 3.94
CA LEU A 208 -10.18 -4.90 3.60
C LEU A 208 -9.18 -6.06 3.54
N ILE A 209 -9.50 -7.14 4.25
CA ILE A 209 -8.82 -8.42 4.14
C ILE A 209 -9.75 -9.37 3.38
N ILE A 210 -9.25 -9.92 2.26
CA ILE A 210 -10.00 -10.83 1.39
C ILE A 210 -9.27 -12.16 1.37
N GLY A 211 -9.80 -13.17 2.05
CA GLY A 211 -9.35 -14.56 1.95
C GLY A 211 -9.96 -15.27 0.74
N ILE A 212 -9.19 -16.14 0.11
CA ILE A 212 -9.53 -16.88 -1.11
C ILE A 212 -8.99 -18.30 -0.97
N ASP A 213 -9.82 -19.29 -1.25
CA ASP A 213 -9.38 -20.68 -1.31
C ASP A 213 -10.20 -21.55 -2.28
N ASP A 214 -9.68 -22.75 -2.54
CA ASP A 214 -10.29 -23.80 -3.36
C ASP A 214 -10.71 -23.32 -4.76
N THR A 215 -9.78 -22.67 -5.47
CA THR A 215 -10.06 -22.11 -6.80
C THR A 215 -9.41 -22.89 -7.94
N ASP A 216 -8.53 -23.84 -7.60
CA ASP A 216 -7.88 -24.75 -8.54
C ASP A 216 -8.61 -26.09 -8.66
N GLY A 217 -8.53 -26.71 -9.83
CA GLY A 217 -9.19 -27.99 -10.11
C GLY A 217 -8.22 -29.07 -10.60
N PRO A 218 -8.71 -30.30 -10.84
CA PRO A 218 -7.88 -31.41 -11.34
C PRO A 218 -7.18 -31.10 -12.68
N ASP A 219 -7.81 -30.28 -13.52
CA ASP A 219 -7.31 -29.86 -14.84
C ASP A 219 -6.40 -28.62 -14.79
N GLY A 220 -5.97 -28.23 -13.58
CA GLY A 220 -5.04 -27.13 -13.31
C GLY A 220 -5.67 -25.91 -12.66
N GLY A 221 -4.84 -24.90 -12.41
CA GLY A 221 -5.18 -23.71 -11.62
C GLY A 221 -4.20 -23.53 -10.46
N ALA A 222 -4.24 -22.36 -9.84
CA ALA A 222 -3.53 -22.11 -8.59
C ALA A 222 -4.17 -20.93 -7.86
N THR A 223 -4.61 -21.14 -6.61
CA THR A 223 -5.25 -20.11 -5.79
C THR A 223 -4.42 -18.83 -5.68
N PHE A 224 -3.11 -18.95 -5.51
CA PHE A 224 -2.23 -17.77 -5.45
C PHE A 224 -2.21 -16.98 -6.77
N ALA A 225 -2.28 -17.65 -7.92
CA ALA A 225 -2.24 -16.98 -9.22
C ALA A 225 -3.53 -16.20 -9.48
N LEU A 226 -4.68 -16.80 -9.12
CA LEU A 226 -5.97 -16.13 -9.18
C LEU A 226 -6.05 -14.95 -8.19
N ALA A 227 -5.51 -15.11 -6.98
CA ALA A 227 -5.43 -14.03 -5.99
C ALA A 227 -4.60 -12.84 -6.49
N VAL A 228 -3.46 -13.07 -7.13
CA VAL A 228 -2.64 -12.00 -7.74
C VAL A 228 -3.39 -11.31 -8.88
N ALA A 229 -4.06 -12.07 -9.75
CA ALA A 229 -4.88 -11.51 -10.83
C ALA A 229 -6.02 -10.64 -10.27
N LEU A 230 -6.67 -11.09 -9.20
CA LEU A 230 -7.71 -10.34 -8.50
C LEU A 230 -7.15 -9.05 -7.89
N LEU A 231 -6.01 -9.10 -7.21
CA LEU A 231 -5.35 -7.92 -6.62
C LEU A 231 -5.07 -6.85 -7.68
N GLN A 232 -4.55 -7.27 -8.84
CA GLN A 232 -4.31 -6.38 -9.97
C GLN A 232 -5.60 -5.84 -10.58
N HIS A 233 -6.66 -6.66 -10.65
CA HIS A 233 -7.96 -6.24 -11.15
C HIS A 233 -8.60 -5.17 -10.25
N LEU A 234 -8.65 -5.43 -8.94
CA LEU A 234 -9.21 -4.50 -7.96
C LEU A 234 -8.38 -3.23 -7.83
N GLY A 235 -7.05 -3.32 -7.90
CA GLY A 235 -6.15 -2.17 -7.84
C GLY A 235 -6.26 -1.18 -9.01
N ARG A 236 -7.03 -1.50 -10.06
CA ARG A 236 -7.36 -0.56 -11.15
C ARG A 236 -8.53 0.36 -10.81
N ILE A 237 -9.29 0.05 -9.75
CA ILE A 237 -10.41 0.87 -9.30
C ILE A 237 -9.84 2.11 -8.62
N LYS A 238 -10.24 3.30 -9.07
CA LYS A 238 -9.85 4.55 -8.42
C LYS A 238 -10.42 4.56 -7.00
N GLY A 239 -9.57 4.76 -6.01
CA GLY A 239 -9.96 4.70 -4.58
C GLY A 239 -9.64 3.36 -3.93
N VAL A 240 -9.02 2.42 -4.66
CA VAL A 240 -8.51 1.16 -4.12
C VAL A 240 -6.99 1.14 -4.22
N ILE A 241 -6.32 0.89 -3.11
CA ILE A 241 -4.87 0.79 -3.01
C ILE A 241 -4.52 -0.64 -2.57
N PRO A 242 -3.88 -1.44 -3.44
CA PRO A 242 -3.32 -2.73 -3.04
C PRO A 242 -2.26 -2.58 -1.95
N ILE A 243 -2.40 -3.31 -0.84
CA ILE A 243 -1.40 -3.38 0.23
C ILE A 243 -0.50 -4.60 0.00
N GLY A 244 -1.09 -5.79 -0.15
CA GLY A 244 -0.30 -7.01 -0.29
C GLY A 244 -1.11 -8.26 -0.63
N HIS A 245 -0.38 -9.34 -0.92
CA HIS A 245 -0.89 -10.71 -1.10
C HIS A 245 0.01 -11.65 -0.31
N ARG A 246 -0.60 -12.58 0.43
CA ARG A 246 0.11 -13.60 1.20
C ARG A 246 -0.53 -14.96 0.98
N VAL A 247 0.30 -15.99 1.08
CA VAL A 247 -0.09 -17.40 0.98
C VAL A 247 0.10 -18.04 2.35
N ALA A 248 -0.86 -18.85 2.78
CA ALA A 248 -0.81 -19.58 4.03
C ALA A 248 -1.01 -21.07 3.79
N MET A 249 -0.13 -21.89 4.36
CA MET A 249 -0.31 -23.35 4.36
C MET A 249 -1.30 -23.76 5.44
N LEU A 250 -2.26 -24.61 5.05
CA LEU A 250 -3.21 -25.27 5.92
C LEU A 250 -2.82 -26.74 6.14
N ASN A 251 -3.65 -27.51 6.84
CA ASN A 251 -3.34 -28.90 7.19
C ASN A 251 -3.19 -29.81 5.95
N PRO A 252 -2.00 -30.33 5.62
CA PRO A 252 -1.79 -31.14 4.44
C PRO A 252 -2.39 -32.54 4.57
N SER A 253 -2.94 -32.92 5.71
CA SER A 253 -3.52 -34.25 5.93
C SER A 253 -4.99 -34.36 5.48
N ILE A 254 -5.61 -33.25 5.08
CA ILE A 254 -7.00 -33.21 4.62
C ILE A 254 -7.14 -33.93 3.26
N GLU A 255 -8.14 -34.79 3.12
CA GLU A 255 -8.38 -35.56 1.89
C GLU A 255 -9.05 -34.72 0.80
N GLN A 256 -9.97 -33.83 1.19
CA GLN A 256 -10.76 -32.95 0.31
C GLN A 256 -9.99 -31.67 -0.11
N LYS A 257 -8.66 -31.70 -0.16
CA LYS A 257 -7.81 -30.54 -0.47
C LYS A 257 -7.48 -30.44 -1.96
N THR A 258 -7.15 -29.24 -2.41
CA THR A 258 -6.40 -29.03 -3.65
C THR A 258 -4.90 -29.31 -3.46
N VAL A 259 -4.10 -29.29 -4.54
CA VAL A 259 -2.69 -29.71 -4.48
C VAL A 259 -1.89 -28.77 -3.58
N GLY A 260 -1.55 -29.23 -2.36
CA GLY A 260 -0.71 -28.50 -1.39
C GLY A 260 -1.47 -27.87 -0.21
N ASN A 261 -2.81 -27.86 -0.22
CA ASN A 261 -3.69 -27.25 0.80
C ASN A 261 -3.22 -25.87 1.29
N ALA A 262 -3.21 -24.88 0.39
CA ALA A 262 -2.78 -23.53 0.70
C ALA A 262 -3.80 -22.50 0.22
N CYS A 263 -4.19 -21.60 1.11
CA CYS A 263 -5.09 -20.50 0.83
C CYS A 263 -4.30 -19.20 0.60
N SER A 264 -4.97 -18.17 0.08
CA SER A 264 -4.39 -16.84 -0.10
C SER A 264 -5.25 -15.77 0.56
N TYR A 265 -4.63 -14.70 1.04
CA TYR A 265 -5.36 -13.49 1.37
C TYR A 265 -4.73 -12.25 0.73
N LEU A 266 -5.59 -11.28 0.46
CA LEU A 266 -5.25 -9.96 -0.05
C LEU A 266 -5.55 -8.90 1.00
N GLU A 267 -4.75 -7.85 1.04
CA GLU A 267 -5.03 -6.64 1.82
C GLU A 267 -5.17 -5.46 0.87
N LEU A 268 -6.21 -4.65 1.10
CA LEU A 268 -6.52 -3.44 0.34
C LEU A 268 -6.84 -2.30 1.29
N ALA A 269 -6.39 -1.08 0.97
CA ALA A 269 -6.96 0.15 1.51
C ALA A 269 -7.98 0.70 0.52
N VAL A 270 -9.22 0.86 0.94
CA VAL A 270 -10.37 1.14 0.07
C VAL A 270 -11.11 2.38 0.57
N ASP A 271 -11.46 3.28 -0.34
CA ASP A 271 -12.39 4.36 -0.04
C ASP A 271 -13.68 3.76 0.57
N PRO A 272 -14.13 4.19 1.77
CA PRO A 272 -15.26 3.58 2.46
C PRO A 272 -16.53 3.43 1.60
N GLU A 273 -16.76 4.35 0.66
CA GLU A 273 -17.92 4.29 -0.24
C GLU A 273 -17.84 3.15 -1.28
N LEU A 274 -16.65 2.61 -1.53
CA LEU A 274 -16.39 1.59 -2.55
C LEU A 274 -16.37 0.15 -2.00
N VAL A 275 -16.45 -0.06 -0.68
CA VAL A 275 -16.32 -1.39 -0.06
C VAL A 275 -17.33 -2.39 -0.65
N THR A 276 -18.59 -2.00 -0.78
CA THR A 276 -19.65 -2.84 -1.37
C THR A 276 -19.35 -3.19 -2.83
N GLU A 277 -18.87 -2.22 -3.62
CA GLU A 277 -18.53 -2.42 -5.02
C GLU A 277 -17.32 -3.36 -5.18
N VAL A 278 -16.26 -3.14 -4.39
CA VAL A 278 -15.05 -3.97 -4.37
C VAL A 278 -15.41 -5.41 -4.01
N THR A 279 -16.25 -5.60 -2.98
CA THR A 279 -16.74 -6.92 -2.57
C THR A 279 -17.53 -7.60 -3.69
N ALA A 280 -18.44 -6.88 -4.36
CA ALA A 280 -19.22 -7.43 -5.47
C ALA A 280 -18.33 -7.82 -6.66
N ARG A 281 -17.34 -7.00 -7.02
CA ARG A 281 -16.38 -7.29 -8.09
C ARG A 281 -15.48 -8.47 -7.74
N CYS A 282 -15.03 -8.57 -6.48
CA CYS A 282 -14.28 -9.69 -5.96
C CYS A 282 -15.04 -11.01 -6.16
N LYS A 283 -16.29 -11.08 -5.67
CA LYS A 283 -17.16 -12.25 -5.84
C LYS A 283 -17.33 -12.65 -7.29
N LYS A 284 -17.63 -11.67 -8.15
CA LYS A 284 -17.83 -11.92 -9.57
C LYS A 284 -16.56 -12.47 -10.22
N PHE A 285 -15.42 -11.81 -10.01
CA PHE A 285 -14.15 -12.20 -10.60
C PHE A 285 -13.74 -13.62 -10.19
N VAL A 286 -13.80 -13.94 -8.90
CA VAL A 286 -13.44 -15.29 -8.43
C VAL A 286 -14.44 -16.33 -8.96
N GLY A 287 -15.74 -16.04 -8.93
CA GLY A 287 -16.75 -16.96 -9.46
C GLY A 287 -16.64 -17.22 -10.97
N ASP A 288 -16.23 -16.21 -11.75
CA ASP A 288 -16.06 -16.32 -13.21
C ASP A 288 -14.74 -17.01 -13.60
N GLU A 289 -13.66 -16.81 -12.84
CA GLU A 289 -12.30 -17.28 -13.17
C GLU A 289 -11.87 -18.55 -12.42
N SER A 290 -12.59 -18.94 -11.36
CA SER A 290 -12.31 -20.17 -10.61
C SER A 290 -12.50 -21.41 -11.48
N ARG A 291 -11.66 -22.43 -11.25
CA ARG A 291 -11.76 -23.75 -11.88
C ARG A 291 -12.40 -24.81 -10.98
N SER A 292 -12.69 -24.46 -9.73
CA SER A 292 -13.39 -25.31 -8.77
C SER A 292 -14.77 -24.71 -8.49
N PRO A 293 -15.85 -25.53 -8.45
CA PRO A 293 -17.17 -25.06 -8.02
C PRO A 293 -17.23 -24.79 -6.51
N GLU A 294 -16.24 -25.29 -5.76
CA GLU A 294 -16.14 -25.16 -4.30
C GLU A 294 -15.38 -23.91 -3.84
N TRP A 295 -15.05 -22.99 -4.76
CA TRP A 295 -14.34 -21.76 -4.43
C TRP A 295 -14.93 -21.03 -3.23
N GLY A 296 -14.07 -20.43 -2.43
CA GLY A 296 -14.47 -19.66 -1.26
C GLY A 296 -13.83 -18.29 -1.20
N ILE A 297 -14.60 -17.33 -0.71
CA ILE A 297 -14.12 -16.01 -0.35
C ILE A 297 -14.60 -15.68 1.05
N ALA A 298 -13.73 -15.07 1.84
CA ALA A 298 -14.05 -14.43 3.11
C ALA A 298 -13.63 -12.96 3.05
N VAL A 299 -14.54 -12.03 3.36
CA VAL A 299 -14.26 -10.59 3.34
C VAL A 299 -14.45 -10.01 4.73
N LYS A 300 -13.38 -9.42 5.26
CA LYS A 300 -13.36 -8.72 6.55
C LYS A 300 -13.02 -7.24 6.34
N GLU A 301 -13.78 -6.36 6.99
CA GLU A 301 -13.41 -4.97 7.19
C GLU A 301 -12.58 -4.82 8.47
N GLY A 302 -11.52 -4.01 8.41
CA GLY A 302 -10.57 -3.80 9.49
C GLY A 302 -9.45 -4.86 9.53
N PHE A 303 -8.32 -4.52 10.13
CA PHE A 303 -7.12 -5.36 10.19
C PHE A 303 -6.92 -6.08 11.54
N GLN A 304 -7.72 -5.78 12.57
CA GLN A 304 -7.61 -6.45 13.86
C GLN A 304 -8.09 -7.90 13.79
N ILE A 305 -7.23 -8.84 14.19
CA ILE A 305 -7.56 -10.26 14.33
C ILE A 305 -7.58 -10.62 15.82
N GLY A 306 -8.80 -10.78 16.36
CA GLY A 306 -8.99 -11.15 17.77
C GLY A 306 -8.61 -12.62 18.06
N PRO A 307 -8.41 -12.99 19.34
CA PRO A 307 -7.96 -14.33 19.72
C PRO A 307 -8.86 -15.48 19.21
N ALA A 308 -10.18 -15.30 19.23
CA ALA A 308 -11.12 -16.32 18.76
C ALA A 308 -11.00 -16.57 17.25
N LEU A 309 -10.89 -15.50 16.46
CA LEU A 309 -10.65 -15.61 15.02
C LEU A 309 -9.27 -16.22 14.74
N ARG A 310 -8.24 -15.84 15.51
CA ARG A 310 -6.90 -16.43 15.38
C ARG A 310 -6.91 -17.94 15.63
N ALA A 311 -7.62 -18.39 16.66
CA ALA A 311 -7.75 -19.80 16.99
C ALA A 311 -8.41 -20.61 15.85
N TYR A 312 -9.33 -20.02 15.08
CA TYR A 312 -9.88 -20.65 13.88
C TYR A 312 -8.76 -20.94 12.85
N GLY A 313 -7.90 -19.95 12.59
CA GLY A 313 -6.75 -20.10 11.69
C GLY A 313 -5.76 -21.17 12.17
N GLU A 314 -5.48 -21.23 13.48
CA GLU A 314 -4.66 -22.29 14.09
C GLU A 314 -5.27 -23.68 13.88
N CYS A 315 -6.56 -23.85 14.18
CA CYS A 315 -7.28 -25.10 13.97
C CYS A 315 -7.24 -25.55 12.51
N ALA A 316 -7.39 -24.62 11.55
CA ALA A 316 -7.31 -24.92 10.12
C ALA A 316 -5.94 -25.46 9.68
N ARG A 317 -4.87 -25.13 10.42
CA ARG A 317 -3.50 -25.60 10.13
C ARG A 317 -3.19 -26.99 10.67
N ILE A 318 -3.92 -27.47 11.67
CA ILE A 318 -3.63 -28.75 12.35
C ILE A 318 -4.76 -29.78 12.32
N GLY A 319 -5.99 -29.34 12.05
CA GLY A 319 -7.20 -30.15 12.18
C GLY A 319 -8.12 -30.09 10.97
N TYR A 320 -9.32 -30.63 11.14
CA TYR A 320 -10.43 -30.54 10.20
C TYR A 320 -11.47 -29.57 10.76
N LEU A 321 -12.00 -28.68 9.92
CA LEU A 321 -13.07 -27.75 10.26
C LEU A 321 -14.23 -27.98 9.29
N SER A 322 -15.46 -27.93 9.80
CA SER A 322 -16.65 -27.97 8.96
C SER A 322 -17.03 -26.57 8.47
N ARG A 323 -17.84 -26.53 7.42
CA ARG A 323 -18.46 -25.30 6.93
C ARG A 323 -19.31 -24.62 8.00
N ASP A 324 -20.07 -25.37 8.79
CA ASP A 324 -20.90 -24.80 9.87
C ASP A 324 -20.05 -24.01 10.87
N ILE A 325 -18.89 -24.54 11.28
CA ILE A 325 -17.97 -23.83 12.17
C ILE A 325 -17.44 -22.55 11.49
N ALA A 326 -17.17 -22.60 10.18
CA ALA A 326 -16.75 -21.42 9.42
C ALA A 326 -17.84 -20.33 9.41
N GLU A 327 -19.09 -20.71 9.13
CA GLU A 327 -20.23 -19.79 9.08
C GLU A 327 -20.53 -19.16 10.45
N GLU A 328 -20.52 -19.96 11.52
CA GLU A 328 -20.67 -19.47 12.90
C GLU A 328 -19.54 -18.50 13.29
N THR A 329 -18.29 -18.86 12.98
CA THR A 329 -17.12 -18.01 13.27
C THR A 329 -17.20 -16.70 12.49
N ALA A 330 -17.52 -16.76 11.19
CA ALA A 330 -17.64 -15.58 10.36
C ALA A 330 -18.75 -14.64 10.85
N ALA A 331 -19.92 -15.18 11.21
CA ALA A 331 -21.02 -14.41 11.77
C ALA A 331 -20.62 -13.69 13.07
N ALA A 332 -19.90 -14.37 13.98
CA ALA A 332 -19.42 -13.80 15.24
C ALA A 332 -18.41 -12.65 15.05
N HIS A 333 -17.72 -12.61 13.91
CA HIS A 333 -16.69 -11.63 13.59
C HIS A 333 -17.09 -10.64 12.48
N ALA A 334 -18.37 -10.61 12.08
CA ALA A 334 -18.88 -9.77 11.00
C ALA A 334 -18.12 -9.95 9.67
N ILE A 335 -17.71 -11.18 9.36
CA ILE A 335 -17.02 -11.55 8.13
C ILE A 335 -18.05 -12.09 7.13
N SER A 336 -18.01 -11.61 5.90
CA SER A 336 -18.90 -12.10 4.84
C SER A 336 -18.27 -13.27 4.11
N LEU A 337 -18.98 -14.39 4.02
CA LEU A 337 -18.56 -15.59 3.28
C LEU A 337 -19.33 -15.74 1.97
N TYR A 338 -18.64 -16.20 0.92
CA TYR A 338 -19.23 -16.45 -0.39
C TYR A 338 -18.62 -17.68 -1.05
N GLY A 339 -19.46 -18.51 -1.69
CA GLY A 339 -19.04 -19.68 -2.46
C GLY A 339 -19.40 -21.02 -1.81
N GLY A 340 -18.64 -22.05 -2.16
CA GLY A 340 -18.78 -23.43 -1.69
C GLY A 340 -17.95 -23.70 -0.43
N ASP A 341 -17.42 -24.91 -0.27
CA ASP A 341 -16.69 -25.33 0.93
C ASP A 341 -15.31 -24.65 1.11
N GLY A 342 -14.75 -24.06 0.06
CA GLY A 342 -13.53 -23.24 0.13
C GLY A 342 -13.64 -22.06 1.09
N VAL A 343 -14.85 -21.68 1.53
CA VAL A 343 -15.02 -20.64 2.56
C VAL A 343 -14.31 -20.98 3.88
N ILE A 344 -14.10 -22.26 4.16
CA ILE A 344 -13.35 -22.73 5.35
C ILE A 344 -11.91 -22.21 5.27
N GLY A 345 -11.21 -22.50 4.17
CA GLY A 345 -9.83 -22.06 4.01
C GLY A 345 -9.70 -20.57 3.69
N ALA A 346 -10.70 -19.97 3.04
CA ALA A 346 -10.75 -18.52 2.85
C ALA A 346 -10.88 -17.78 4.19
N LEU A 347 -11.72 -18.25 5.11
CA LEU A 347 -11.81 -17.70 6.46
C LEU A 347 -10.52 -17.94 7.24
N ALA A 348 -9.88 -19.10 7.06
CA ALA A 348 -8.57 -19.37 7.66
C ALA A 348 -7.52 -18.37 7.15
N ALA A 349 -7.53 -18.00 5.87
CA ALA A 349 -6.63 -17.01 5.30
C ALA A 349 -6.80 -15.64 6.00
N VAL A 350 -8.04 -15.19 6.21
CA VAL A 350 -8.34 -13.96 6.97
C VAL A 350 -7.87 -14.09 8.42
N ALA A 351 -8.17 -15.22 9.06
CA ALA A 351 -7.79 -15.53 10.43
C ALA A 351 -6.27 -15.63 10.65
N LEU A 352 -5.49 -15.76 9.57
CA LEU A 352 -4.03 -15.80 9.56
C LEU A 352 -3.39 -14.46 9.15
N ALA A 353 -4.18 -13.42 8.90
CA ALA A 353 -3.67 -12.09 8.60
C ALA A 353 -2.77 -11.55 9.72
N GLY A 354 -1.69 -10.88 9.34
CA GLY A 354 -0.67 -10.33 10.28
C GLY A 354 0.30 -11.37 10.87
N VAL A 355 0.19 -12.65 10.51
CA VAL A 355 1.20 -13.66 10.90
C VAL A 355 2.42 -13.54 9.97
N PRO A 356 3.66 -13.64 10.51
CA PRO A 356 4.88 -13.60 9.70
C PRO A 356 4.88 -14.66 8.58
N THR A 357 5.43 -14.30 7.42
CA THR A 357 5.46 -15.17 6.23
C THR A 357 6.14 -16.51 6.50
N GLU A 358 7.20 -16.52 7.30
CA GLU A 358 7.91 -17.74 7.68
C GLU A 358 6.99 -18.69 8.45
N THR A 359 6.18 -18.15 9.35
CA THR A 359 5.18 -18.91 10.10
C THR A 359 4.04 -19.37 9.18
N LEU A 360 3.56 -18.53 8.26
CA LEU A 360 2.50 -18.89 7.31
C LEU A 360 2.88 -20.08 6.41
N LEU A 361 4.15 -20.17 6.03
CA LEU A 361 4.67 -21.18 5.10
C LEU A 361 5.28 -22.42 5.80
N ASP A 362 5.44 -22.39 7.13
CA ASP A 362 5.96 -23.52 7.90
C ASP A 362 4.99 -23.92 9.02
N LEU A 363 4.29 -25.03 8.81
CA LEU A 363 3.35 -25.63 9.77
C LEU A 363 3.98 -26.06 11.09
N ARG A 364 5.31 -26.17 11.15
CA ARG A 364 6.05 -26.52 12.38
C ARG A 364 6.22 -25.31 13.30
N ILE A 365 6.07 -24.10 12.78
CA ILE A 365 6.18 -22.87 13.56
C ILE A 365 4.78 -22.52 14.10
N PRO A 366 4.61 -22.48 15.44
CA PRO A 366 3.34 -22.11 16.04
C PRO A 366 3.03 -20.64 15.74
N ILE A 367 1.74 -20.30 15.74
CA ILE A 367 1.32 -18.90 15.65
C ILE A 367 1.46 -18.30 17.04
N CYS A 368 2.21 -17.19 17.12
CA CYS A 368 2.56 -16.51 18.36
C CYS A 368 1.49 -15.51 18.82
#